data_AF-A0A1M6BM41-F1
#
_entry.id   AF-A0A1M6BM41-F1
#
_cell.length_a   1.000
_cell.length_b   1.000
_cell.length_c   1.000
_cell.angle_alpha   90.00
_cell.angle_beta   90.00
_cell.angle_gamma   90.00
#
_symmetry.space_group_name_H-M   'P 1'
#
loop_
_entity.id
_entity.type
_entity.pdbx_description
1 polymer ?
#
loop_
_entity_poly.entity_id
_entity_poly.type
_entity_poly.pdbx_seq_one_letter_code
_entity_poly.pdbx_strand_id
1 'polypeptide(L)'
;MKFNKFIIVFFVLGMITMSSANNVFAGTMAMQQFDKSTMINKKLSDAQNYIAKGDYVAAQNTLNSLLKIDPNNSKAKELLESCESGIKKQKQLIYQAYLDACNAGTISSLENFISKYPNSEYVLQAKKRIEDYNMWKKAKEQNTISAYNSYLSNSSILAYKEDANKAIKNIQAEIEWNNCKNTNDEDKLNSFIQSFPSSSYVNQAKYRLNILKGERYFSTNNYTLAYSYLKDANNFQTLSGLPAQHLKAINDKKEFDDVISSSDVEKVRRYLNSLSISNPYYNPTSNRLAALLGASLSTYSSEYNMNEAMSYAKDDDTKALVKRYINKVKSDKAYYEHQRKVAAHKAWWRNRFMVGWNVFHLDYLDDIMAVGTGLKFRFGRWDDPVNLLFGAEYSYLMYLDSDADYYWDDSSVLTVAHAVEVPVGLRFNLFKTGTYSKFYIGCNAAFGFNFSEGEYFGVNKQTLSIEPQVGFASKNLDFGIYYKKYLKDQGLFKYTNDYDQRIGCFFTWFL
;
A
#
# COMPACT_ATOMS: atom_id res chain seq x y z
N MET A 1 -23.56 -44.49 71.68
CA MET A 1 -22.10 -44.71 71.85
C MET A 1 -21.53 -43.64 72.79
N LYS A 2 -20.31 -43.80 73.34
CA LYS A 2 -19.78 -43.00 74.47
C LYS A 2 -19.43 -41.54 74.12
N PHE A 3 -19.69 -40.61 75.09
CA PHE A 3 -18.82 -39.51 75.60
C PHE A 3 -18.28 -38.42 74.63
N ASN A 4 -17.95 -37.16 75.01
CA ASN A 4 -18.17 -36.34 76.24
C ASN A 4 -17.82 -34.85 75.95
N LYS A 5 -18.62 -33.88 76.49
CA LYS A 5 -18.24 -32.53 77.02
C LYS A 5 -17.42 -31.55 76.14
N PHE A 6 -17.23 -30.25 76.46
CA PHE A 6 -17.68 -29.35 77.55
C PHE A 6 -18.48 -28.15 76.93
N ILE A 7 -19.56 -27.54 77.47
CA ILE A 7 -19.94 -27.01 78.82
C ILE A 7 -19.40 -25.58 79.08
N ILE A 8 -20.07 -24.61 79.75
CA ILE A 8 -21.47 -24.21 80.16
C ILE A 8 -21.29 -22.97 81.10
N VAL A 9 -22.17 -22.05 81.55
CA VAL A 9 -23.50 -21.43 81.27
C VAL A 9 -23.52 -20.17 82.20
N PHE A 10 -24.08 -18.98 81.98
CA PHE A 10 -25.22 -18.41 81.22
C PHE A 10 -26.58 -18.30 81.97
N PHE A 11 -26.75 -17.19 82.71
CA PHE A 11 -27.98 -16.64 83.32
C PHE A 11 -28.59 -17.22 84.62
N VAL A 12 -28.80 -16.29 85.57
CA VAL A 12 -30.00 -16.01 86.41
C VAL A 12 -30.97 -17.14 86.81
N LEU A 13 -31.30 -17.19 88.12
CA LEU A 13 -32.51 -17.83 88.66
C LEU A 13 -32.89 -17.17 90.02
N GLY A 14 -34.18 -17.02 90.35
CA GLY A 14 -34.61 -16.69 91.72
C GLY A 14 -35.91 -15.88 91.93
N MET A 15 -37.07 -16.54 91.92
CA MET A 15 -38.28 -16.11 92.66
C MET A 15 -39.16 -17.34 92.98
N ILE A 16 -39.27 -17.73 94.25
CA ILE A 16 -40.31 -18.65 94.80
C ILE A 16 -40.74 -18.13 96.19
N THR A 17 -41.90 -18.57 96.66
CA THR A 17 -42.75 -18.01 97.73
C THR A 17 -42.38 -18.32 99.19
N MET A 18 -42.78 -17.40 100.08
CA MET A 18 -43.29 -17.56 101.46
C MET A 18 -43.05 -18.87 102.24
N SER A 19 -42.59 -18.76 103.51
CA SER A 19 -43.38 -19.19 104.68
C SER A 19 -42.81 -18.71 106.04
N SER A 20 -43.72 -18.66 107.02
CA SER A 20 -43.61 -18.38 108.47
C SER A 20 -42.35 -18.78 109.26
N ALA A 21 -41.99 -17.96 110.27
CA ALA A 21 -42.17 -18.31 111.71
C ALA A 21 -41.93 -17.09 112.64
N ASN A 22 -42.49 -17.12 113.86
CA ASN A 22 -42.32 -16.08 114.87
C ASN A 22 -41.08 -16.32 115.76
N ASN A 23 -40.54 -15.26 116.38
CA ASN A 23 -40.56 -15.20 117.85
C ASN A 23 -40.36 -13.78 118.43
N VAL A 24 -40.74 -13.64 119.68
CA VAL A 24 -40.90 -12.38 120.44
C VAL A 24 -39.68 -12.10 121.33
N PHE A 25 -39.28 -10.85 121.51
CA PHE A 25 -38.92 -10.31 122.84
C PHE A 25 -39.04 -8.77 122.90
N ALA A 26 -39.13 -8.22 124.11
CA ALA A 26 -39.29 -6.79 124.41
C ALA A 26 -38.04 -5.94 124.04
N GLY A 27 -38.12 -4.60 123.91
CA GLY A 27 -39.28 -3.72 124.05
C GLY A 27 -39.02 -2.55 124.99
N THR A 28 -38.61 -1.39 124.44
CA THR A 28 -38.50 -0.09 125.12
C THR A 28 -38.67 1.04 124.10
N MET A 29 -39.33 2.14 124.46
CA MET A 29 -39.47 3.34 123.62
C MET A 29 -38.38 4.36 123.96
N ALA A 30 -37.69 4.91 122.94
CA ALA A 30 -36.88 6.11 123.10
C ALA A 30 -36.72 6.89 121.77
N MET A 31 -37.14 8.16 121.80
CA MET A 31 -36.71 9.34 121.02
C MET A 31 -36.25 9.19 119.55
N GLN A 32 -36.87 10.00 118.67
CA GLN A 32 -36.43 10.17 117.27
C GLN A 32 -35.04 10.83 117.17
N GLN A 33 -34.01 10.04 116.87
CA GLN A 33 -32.82 10.56 116.19
C GLN A 33 -33.06 10.66 114.67
N PHE A 34 -32.45 11.66 114.03
CA PHE A 34 -32.50 11.82 112.58
C PHE A 34 -31.62 10.74 111.91
N ASP A 35 -32.24 9.70 111.35
CA ASP A 35 -31.50 8.53 110.84
C ASP A 35 -30.70 8.83 109.57
N LYS A 36 -29.39 8.65 109.67
CA LYS A 36 -28.44 8.74 108.54
C LYS A 36 -28.62 7.61 107.53
N SER A 37 -29.02 6.41 107.94
CA SER A 37 -29.15 5.26 107.04
C SER A 37 -30.25 5.47 105.99
N THR A 38 -31.40 5.96 106.43
CA THR A 38 -32.54 6.34 105.58
C THR A 38 -32.15 7.44 104.59
N MET A 39 -31.35 8.42 105.02
CA MET A 39 -30.86 9.49 104.15
C MET A 39 -29.87 8.98 103.08
N ILE A 40 -28.97 8.06 103.44
CA ILE A 40 -28.00 7.43 102.53
C ILE A 40 -28.75 6.55 101.51
N ASN A 41 -29.66 5.69 101.97
CA ASN A 41 -30.46 4.81 101.11
C ASN A 41 -31.33 5.61 100.13
N LYS A 42 -31.93 6.72 100.58
CA LYS A 42 -32.66 7.62 99.68
C LYS A 42 -31.74 8.21 98.61
N LYS A 43 -30.55 8.73 98.98
CA LYS A 43 -29.59 9.27 98.00
C LYS A 43 -29.08 8.23 97.00
N LEU A 44 -28.91 6.97 97.39
CA LEU A 44 -28.58 5.89 96.46
C LEU A 44 -29.72 5.61 95.48
N SER A 45 -30.97 5.55 95.97
CA SER A 45 -32.16 5.36 95.13
C SER A 45 -32.36 6.53 94.15
N ASP A 46 -32.23 7.77 94.64
CA ASP A 46 -32.31 8.97 93.80
C ASP A 46 -31.21 8.94 92.71
N ALA A 47 -29.96 8.62 93.06
CA ALA A 47 -28.86 8.48 92.10
C ALA A 47 -29.09 7.37 91.06
N GLN A 48 -29.60 6.20 91.47
CA GLN A 48 -29.95 5.11 90.55
C GLN A 48 -31.10 5.51 89.61
N ASN A 49 -32.09 6.25 90.09
CA ASN A 49 -33.16 6.81 89.27
C ASN A 49 -32.64 7.86 88.26
N TYR A 50 -31.63 8.66 88.62
CA TYR A 50 -30.98 9.57 87.69
C TYR A 50 -30.16 8.81 86.63
N ILE A 51 -29.39 7.78 87.00
CA ILE A 51 -28.67 6.88 86.08
C ILE A 51 -29.63 6.22 85.09
N ALA A 52 -30.75 5.67 85.57
CA ALA A 52 -31.76 5.02 84.73
C ALA A 52 -32.43 5.98 83.72
N LYS A 53 -32.45 7.29 84.03
CA LYS A 53 -32.92 8.36 83.12
C LYS A 53 -31.81 8.93 82.22
N GLY A 54 -30.57 8.48 82.38
CA GLY A 54 -29.41 8.99 81.66
C GLY A 54 -28.89 10.35 82.16
N ASP A 55 -29.38 10.85 83.31
CA ASP A 55 -28.88 12.05 83.96
C ASP A 55 -27.72 11.71 84.89
N TYR A 56 -26.60 11.32 84.28
CA TYR A 56 -25.39 10.95 85.00
C TYR A 56 -24.78 12.13 85.78
N VAL A 57 -25.15 13.38 85.46
CA VAL A 57 -24.67 14.58 86.16
C VAL A 57 -25.44 14.80 87.46
N ALA A 58 -26.77 14.70 87.46
CA ALA A 58 -27.56 14.72 88.69
C ALA A 58 -27.24 13.50 89.57
N ALA A 59 -26.99 12.33 88.97
CA ALA A 59 -26.50 11.15 89.69
C ALA A 59 -25.13 11.41 90.35
N GLN A 60 -24.12 11.87 89.59
CA GLN A 60 -22.79 12.17 90.11
C GLN A 60 -22.84 13.22 91.22
N ASN A 61 -23.64 14.29 91.08
CA ASN A 61 -23.85 15.28 92.14
C ASN A 61 -24.50 14.68 93.39
N THR A 62 -25.49 13.80 93.22
CA THR A 62 -26.18 13.11 94.33
C THR A 62 -25.21 12.18 95.08
N LEU A 63 -24.41 11.40 94.35
CA LEU A 63 -23.41 10.49 94.90
C LEU A 63 -22.26 11.24 95.59
N ASN A 64 -21.77 12.34 95.00
CA ASN A 64 -20.79 13.22 95.64
C ASN A 64 -21.34 13.89 96.91
N SER A 65 -22.65 14.18 96.97
CA SER A 65 -23.29 14.64 98.21
C SER A 65 -23.45 13.55 99.27
N LEU A 66 -23.49 12.28 98.87
CA LEU A 66 -23.50 11.11 99.76
C LEU A 66 -22.10 10.86 100.32
N LEU A 67 -21.05 10.88 99.49
CA LEU A 67 -19.67 10.66 99.95
C LEU A 67 -19.15 11.72 100.93
N LYS A 68 -19.79 12.89 101.02
CA LYS A 68 -19.54 13.88 102.09
C LYS A 68 -20.14 13.49 103.46
N ILE A 69 -21.07 12.53 103.47
CA ILE A 69 -21.74 12.00 104.67
C ILE A 69 -21.16 10.63 105.06
N ASP A 70 -20.84 9.79 104.06
CA ASP A 70 -20.17 8.50 104.20
C ASP A 70 -19.04 8.37 103.14
N PRO A 71 -17.80 8.77 103.47
CA PRO A 71 -16.66 8.71 102.55
C PRO A 71 -16.24 7.30 102.12
N ASN A 72 -16.72 6.26 102.81
CA ASN A 72 -16.31 4.87 102.56
C ASN A 72 -17.40 4.03 101.88
N ASN A 73 -18.52 4.63 101.50
CA ASN A 73 -19.62 3.95 100.82
C ASN A 73 -19.17 3.29 99.50
N SER A 74 -19.06 1.96 99.48
CA SER A 74 -18.60 1.19 98.32
C SER A 74 -19.57 1.32 97.14
N LYS A 75 -20.88 1.21 97.40
CA LYS A 75 -21.91 1.30 96.34
C LYS A 75 -21.96 2.68 95.69
N ALA A 76 -21.74 3.76 96.44
CA ALA A 76 -21.68 5.10 95.87
C ALA A 76 -20.46 5.30 94.94
N LYS A 77 -19.31 4.68 95.26
CA LYS A 77 -18.10 4.72 94.41
C LYS A 77 -18.29 3.94 93.12
N GLU A 78 -18.84 2.72 93.19
CA GLU A 78 -19.20 1.91 92.01
C GLU A 78 -20.18 2.64 91.07
N LEU A 79 -21.19 3.31 91.64
CA LEU A 79 -22.15 4.10 90.85
C LEU A 79 -21.52 5.37 90.25
N LEU A 80 -20.48 5.94 90.86
CA LEU A 80 -19.74 7.08 90.31
C LEU A 80 -18.91 6.68 89.08
N GLU A 81 -18.21 5.56 89.12
CA GLU A 81 -17.50 5.01 87.95
C GLU A 81 -18.47 4.74 86.78
N SER A 82 -19.66 4.23 87.10
CA SER A 82 -20.76 4.07 86.12
C SER A 82 -21.22 5.41 85.53
N CYS A 83 -21.34 6.45 86.36
CA CYS A 83 -21.69 7.81 85.90
C CYS A 83 -20.61 8.40 84.99
N GLU A 84 -19.33 8.28 85.33
CA GLU A 84 -18.22 8.81 84.53
C GLU A 84 -18.13 8.13 83.16
N SER A 85 -18.33 6.81 83.12
CA SER A 85 -18.46 6.04 81.87
C SER A 85 -19.67 6.51 81.03
N GLY A 86 -20.82 6.75 81.68
CA GLY A 86 -22.02 7.30 81.07
C GLY A 86 -21.81 8.69 80.45
N ILE A 87 -21.20 9.62 81.20
CA ILE A 87 -20.85 10.98 80.76
C ILE A 87 -19.88 10.92 79.57
N LYS A 88 -18.84 10.08 79.63
CA LYS A 88 -17.88 9.89 78.53
C LYS A 88 -18.57 9.39 77.26
N LYS A 89 -19.47 8.42 77.38
CA LYS A 89 -20.27 7.89 76.26
C LYS A 89 -21.22 8.95 75.68
N GLN A 90 -21.87 9.76 76.52
CA GLN A 90 -22.70 10.88 76.05
C GLN A 90 -21.88 11.93 75.30
N LYS A 91 -20.72 12.35 75.81
CA LYS A 91 -19.82 13.28 75.10
C LYS A 91 -19.43 12.75 73.71
N GLN A 92 -19.08 11.47 73.60
CA GLN A 92 -18.69 10.89 72.32
C GLN A 92 -19.87 10.76 71.33
N LEU A 93 -21.08 10.46 71.80
CA LEU A 93 -22.29 10.50 70.96
C LEU A 93 -22.62 11.91 70.46
N ILE A 94 -22.41 12.93 71.31
CA ILE A 94 -22.59 14.34 70.93
C ILE A 94 -21.54 14.77 69.90
N TYR A 95 -20.27 14.36 70.07
CA TYR A 95 -19.22 14.62 69.09
C TYR A 95 -19.50 13.94 67.74
N GLN A 96 -19.97 12.69 67.74
CA GLN A 96 -20.36 12.00 66.51
C GLN A 96 -21.52 12.72 65.82
N ALA A 97 -22.57 13.10 66.55
CA ALA A 97 -23.69 13.85 65.99
C ALA A 97 -23.28 15.22 65.40
N TYR A 98 -22.24 15.87 65.96
CA TYR A 98 -21.63 17.06 65.37
C TYR A 98 -20.88 16.75 64.06
N LEU A 99 -20.08 15.68 64.03
CA LEU A 99 -19.39 15.24 62.81
C LEU A 99 -20.37 14.88 61.70
N ASP A 100 -21.42 14.11 62.02
CA ASP A 100 -22.46 13.70 61.08
C ASP A 100 -23.20 14.92 60.49
N ALA A 101 -23.55 15.89 61.35
CA ALA A 101 -24.18 17.15 60.92
C ALA A 101 -23.27 17.99 60.00
N CYS A 102 -21.96 17.93 60.21
CA CYS A 102 -20.97 18.61 59.37
C CYS A 102 -20.74 17.88 58.04
N ASN A 103 -20.67 16.54 58.06
CA ASN A 103 -20.51 15.70 56.88
C ASN A 103 -21.75 15.74 55.97
N ALA A 104 -22.94 15.94 56.53
CA ALA A 104 -24.17 16.18 55.77
C ALA A 104 -24.16 17.51 54.98
N GLY A 105 -23.29 18.47 55.35
CA GLY A 105 -23.00 19.65 54.53
C GLY A 105 -24.17 20.64 54.35
N THR A 106 -25.17 20.66 55.25
CA THR A 106 -26.29 21.61 55.17
C THR A 106 -26.47 22.42 56.45
N ILE A 107 -27.03 23.63 56.32
CA ILE A 107 -27.44 24.48 57.45
C ILE A 107 -28.39 23.71 58.39
N SER A 108 -29.43 23.08 57.83
CA SER A 108 -30.45 22.39 58.62
C SER A 108 -29.87 21.24 59.46
N SER A 109 -28.87 20.52 58.96
CA SER A 109 -28.17 19.48 59.73
C SER A 109 -27.47 20.07 60.97
N LEU A 110 -26.83 21.23 60.82
CA LEU A 110 -26.15 21.95 61.91
C LEU A 110 -27.14 22.60 62.89
N GLU A 111 -28.24 23.16 62.40
CA GLU A 111 -29.33 23.71 63.23
C GLU A 111 -30.00 22.61 64.08
N ASN A 112 -30.26 21.44 63.49
CA ASN A 112 -30.78 20.29 64.20
C ASN A 112 -29.81 19.78 65.28
N PHE A 113 -28.49 19.80 65.02
CA PHE A 113 -27.49 19.51 66.05
C PHE A 113 -27.54 20.51 67.21
N ILE A 114 -27.57 21.82 66.92
CA ILE A 114 -27.63 22.89 67.93
C ILE A 114 -28.92 22.80 68.76
N SER A 115 -30.07 22.52 68.12
CA SER A 115 -31.37 22.34 68.77
C SER A 115 -31.40 21.13 69.70
N LYS A 116 -30.80 20.01 69.28
CA LYS A 116 -30.77 18.76 70.04
C LYS A 116 -29.75 18.76 71.19
N TYR A 117 -28.66 19.53 71.07
CA TYR A 117 -27.57 19.57 72.05
C TYR A 117 -27.13 21.02 72.39
N PRO A 118 -28.03 21.87 72.90
CA PRO A 118 -27.80 23.32 73.04
C PRO A 118 -26.67 23.69 74.01
N ASN A 119 -26.34 22.79 74.95
CA ASN A 119 -25.26 22.95 75.93
C ASN A 119 -23.95 22.25 75.51
N SER A 120 -23.82 21.80 74.25
CA SER A 120 -22.61 21.13 73.77
C SER A 120 -21.46 22.11 73.49
N GLU A 121 -20.23 21.69 73.85
CA GLU A 121 -18.98 22.37 73.52
C GLU A 121 -18.73 22.57 72.02
N TYR A 122 -19.51 21.91 71.14
CA TYR A 122 -19.43 22.07 69.68
C TYR A 122 -20.45 23.06 69.08
N VAL A 123 -21.37 23.63 69.89
CA VAL A 123 -22.40 24.57 69.40
C VAL A 123 -21.79 25.83 68.77
N LEU A 124 -20.67 26.33 69.30
CA LEU A 124 -20.00 27.51 68.76
C LEU A 124 -19.39 27.23 67.36
N GLN A 125 -18.81 26.05 67.19
CA GLN A 125 -18.20 25.58 65.94
C GLN A 125 -19.28 25.28 64.90
N ALA A 126 -20.42 24.72 65.32
CA ALA A 126 -21.60 24.53 64.47
C ALA A 126 -22.17 25.87 63.98
N LYS A 127 -22.30 26.87 64.86
CA LYS A 127 -22.72 28.24 64.47
C LYS A 127 -21.76 28.88 63.47
N LYS A 128 -20.44 28.83 63.73
CA LYS A 128 -19.43 29.33 62.78
C LYS A 128 -19.46 28.61 61.42
N ARG A 129 -19.80 27.30 61.39
CA ARG A 129 -20.00 26.55 60.13
C ARG A 129 -21.27 26.98 59.38
N ILE A 130 -22.35 27.34 60.08
CA ILE A 130 -23.53 27.95 59.48
C ILE A 130 -23.20 29.34 58.90
N GLU A 131 -22.40 30.14 59.60
CA GLU A 131 -21.93 31.45 59.11
C GLU A 131 -21.08 31.31 57.83
N ASP A 132 -20.06 30.44 57.83
CA ASP A 132 -19.23 30.13 56.66
C ASP A 132 -20.06 29.63 55.47
N TYR A 133 -20.99 28.70 55.69
CA TYR A 133 -21.88 28.22 54.64
C TYR A 133 -22.78 29.33 54.07
N ASN A 134 -23.30 30.23 54.90
CA ASN A 134 -24.12 31.36 54.44
C ASN A 134 -23.30 32.38 53.63
N MET A 135 -22.05 32.66 54.03
CA MET A 135 -21.14 33.50 53.24
C MET A 135 -20.82 32.85 51.89
N TRP A 136 -20.52 31.55 51.87
CA TRP A 136 -20.25 30.79 50.63
C TRP A 136 -21.47 30.75 49.71
N LYS A 137 -22.65 30.43 50.25
CA LYS A 137 -23.93 30.45 49.51
C LYS A 137 -24.15 31.80 48.84
N LYS A 138 -24.02 32.90 49.59
CA LYS A 138 -24.16 34.26 49.05
C LYS A 138 -23.14 34.58 47.97
N ALA A 139 -21.88 34.14 48.12
CA ALA A 139 -20.85 34.31 47.11
C ALA A 139 -21.17 33.55 45.81
N LYS A 140 -21.67 32.32 45.94
CA LYS A 140 -22.10 31.47 44.83
C LYS A 140 -23.37 31.96 44.13
N GLU A 141 -24.31 32.53 44.87
CA GLU A 141 -25.54 33.16 44.32
C GLU A 141 -25.22 34.44 43.53
N GLN A 142 -24.23 35.23 43.98
CA GLN A 142 -23.78 36.42 43.26
C GLN A 142 -22.83 36.08 42.09
N ASN A 143 -22.05 35.01 42.21
CA ASN A 143 -21.10 34.50 41.21
C ASN A 143 -20.19 35.57 40.57
N THR A 144 -19.63 36.47 41.38
CA THR A 144 -18.64 37.47 40.94
C THR A 144 -17.32 37.33 41.67
N ILE A 145 -16.22 37.77 41.05
CA ILE A 145 -14.89 37.81 41.68
C ILE A 145 -14.92 38.60 43.00
N SER A 146 -15.67 39.71 43.05
CA SER A 146 -15.86 40.50 44.28
C SER A 146 -16.55 39.70 45.39
N ALA A 147 -17.60 38.94 45.05
CA ALA A 147 -18.34 38.14 46.02
C ALA A 147 -17.49 36.96 46.58
N TYR A 148 -16.72 36.28 45.72
CA TYR A 148 -15.81 35.22 46.15
C TYR A 148 -14.61 35.77 46.93
N ASN A 149 -14.04 36.91 46.55
CA ASN A 149 -13.02 37.59 47.36
C ASN A 149 -13.57 38.03 48.72
N SER A 150 -14.83 38.48 48.79
CA SER A 150 -15.50 38.81 50.05
C SER A 150 -15.66 37.57 50.95
N TYR A 151 -16.00 36.39 50.39
CA TYR A 151 -15.97 35.13 51.12
C TYR A 151 -14.57 34.79 51.66
N LEU A 152 -13.54 34.86 50.80
CA LEU A 152 -12.15 34.55 51.12
C LEU A 152 -11.53 35.50 52.17
N SER A 153 -12.04 36.73 52.28
CA SER A 153 -11.56 37.72 53.25
C SER A 153 -12.32 37.70 54.59
N ASN A 154 -13.60 37.32 54.60
CA ASN A 154 -14.47 37.45 55.77
C ASN A 154 -14.81 36.11 56.46
N SER A 155 -14.65 34.96 55.80
CA SER A 155 -14.85 33.66 56.46
C SER A 155 -13.69 33.34 57.40
N SER A 156 -14.02 32.88 58.61
CA SER A 156 -13.05 32.39 59.59
C SER A 156 -12.78 30.87 59.49
N ILE A 157 -13.45 30.16 58.57
CA ILE A 157 -13.32 28.71 58.38
C ILE A 157 -12.75 28.37 56.99
N LEU A 158 -13.12 29.13 55.95
CA LEU A 158 -12.62 28.98 54.58
C LEU A 158 -12.81 27.56 53.99
N ALA A 159 -13.87 26.84 54.38
CA ALA A 159 -14.10 25.45 53.92
C ALA A 159 -14.21 25.33 52.39
N TYR A 160 -14.69 26.39 51.72
CA TYR A 160 -14.89 26.44 50.27
C TYR A 160 -13.80 27.24 49.54
N LYS A 161 -12.64 27.45 50.16
CA LYS A 161 -11.53 28.25 49.61
C LYS A 161 -11.15 27.84 48.18
N GLU A 162 -10.96 26.54 47.93
CA GLU A 162 -10.50 26.09 46.62
C GLU A 162 -11.60 26.17 45.55
N ASP A 163 -12.87 25.98 45.93
CA ASP A 163 -14.00 26.24 45.03
C ASP A 163 -14.15 27.74 44.70
N ALA A 164 -13.94 28.62 45.68
CA ALA A 164 -13.92 30.08 45.47
C ALA A 164 -12.76 30.51 44.55
N ASN A 165 -11.54 30.02 44.80
CA ASN A 165 -10.37 30.26 43.94
C ASN A 165 -10.60 29.77 42.50
N LYS A 166 -11.20 28.58 42.35
CA LYS A 166 -11.55 27.98 41.06
C LYS A 166 -12.64 28.77 40.35
N ALA A 167 -13.66 29.25 41.05
CA ALA A 167 -14.70 30.10 40.49
C ALA A 167 -14.14 31.46 40.03
N ILE A 168 -13.29 32.10 40.84
CA ILE A 168 -12.56 33.32 40.46
C ILE A 168 -11.73 33.08 39.18
N LYS A 169 -10.94 32.00 39.12
CA LYS A 169 -10.12 31.68 37.95
C LYS A 169 -10.96 31.41 36.70
N ASN A 170 -12.12 30.77 36.84
CA ASN A 170 -13.05 30.54 35.73
C ASN A 170 -13.65 31.85 35.21
N ILE A 171 -14.14 32.73 36.09
CA ILE A 171 -14.69 34.04 35.71
C ILE A 171 -13.60 34.91 35.06
N GLN A 172 -12.38 34.91 35.62
CA GLN A 172 -11.26 35.66 35.03
C GLN A 172 -10.88 35.12 33.64
N ALA A 173 -10.96 33.80 33.42
CA ALA A 173 -10.75 33.20 32.10
C ALA A 173 -11.90 33.54 31.12
N GLU A 174 -13.14 33.64 31.58
CA GLU A 174 -14.26 34.08 30.75
C GLU A 174 -14.13 35.57 30.36
N ILE A 175 -13.76 36.44 31.30
CA ILE A 175 -13.48 37.86 31.02
C ILE A 175 -12.37 37.99 29.98
N GLU A 176 -11.24 37.31 30.20
CA GLU A 176 -10.09 37.45 29.30
C GLU A 176 -10.31 36.78 27.93
N TRP A 177 -11.07 35.67 27.88
CA TRP A 177 -11.53 35.11 26.61
C TRP A 177 -12.45 36.08 25.86
N ASN A 178 -13.38 36.74 26.55
CA ASN A 178 -14.24 37.74 25.94
C ASN A 178 -13.45 38.94 25.39
N ASN A 179 -12.34 39.32 26.04
CA ASN A 179 -11.41 40.35 25.56
C ASN A 179 -10.65 39.91 24.29
N CYS A 180 -10.17 38.65 24.23
CA CYS A 180 -9.25 38.21 23.17
C CYS A 180 -9.89 37.41 22.02
N LYS A 181 -11.08 36.83 22.17
CA LYS A 181 -11.69 35.89 21.18
C LYS A 181 -11.74 36.37 19.73
N ASN A 182 -11.96 37.67 19.52
CA ASN A 182 -12.09 38.28 18.19
C ASN A 182 -10.80 38.94 17.69
N THR A 183 -9.69 38.84 18.43
CA THR A 183 -8.43 39.51 18.07
C THR A 183 -7.78 38.91 16.82
N ASN A 184 -6.90 39.68 16.19
CA ASN A 184 -5.90 39.22 15.21
C ASN A 184 -4.48 39.12 15.83
N ASP A 185 -4.35 39.48 17.11
CA ASP A 185 -3.12 39.46 17.91
C ASP A 185 -2.81 38.04 18.40
N GLU A 186 -1.80 37.40 17.82
CA GLU A 186 -1.39 36.04 18.20
C GLU A 186 -0.88 35.95 19.65
N ASP A 187 -0.26 37.01 20.18
CA ASP A 187 0.37 36.99 21.49
C ASP A 187 -0.63 37.15 22.63
N LYS A 188 -1.74 37.87 22.41
CA LYS A 188 -2.89 37.84 23.33
C LYS A 188 -3.51 36.44 23.43
N LEU A 189 -3.63 35.72 22.31
CA LEU A 189 -4.13 34.35 22.30
C LEU A 189 -3.13 33.36 22.94
N ASN A 190 -1.82 33.51 22.67
CA ASN A 190 -0.76 32.77 23.36
C ASN A 190 -0.84 33.00 24.89
N SER A 191 -0.95 34.26 25.32
CA SER A 191 -0.99 34.66 26.73
C SER A 191 -2.22 34.11 27.46
N PHE A 192 -3.38 34.11 26.80
CA PHE A 192 -4.59 33.48 27.33
C PHE A 192 -4.41 31.97 27.55
N ILE A 193 -3.87 31.26 26.54
CA ILE A 193 -3.62 29.80 26.60
C ILE A 193 -2.63 29.45 27.72
N GLN A 194 -1.60 30.27 27.93
CA GLN A 194 -0.60 30.08 28.99
C GLN A 194 -1.14 30.40 30.39
N SER A 195 -1.98 31.43 30.53
CA SER A 195 -2.52 31.87 31.83
C SER A 195 -3.68 30.97 32.33
N PHE A 196 -4.49 30.46 31.39
CA PHE A 196 -5.69 29.68 31.69
C PHE A 196 -5.69 28.30 31.00
N PRO A 197 -4.64 27.47 31.14
CA PRO A 197 -4.46 26.22 30.37
C PRO A 197 -5.52 25.13 30.65
N SER A 198 -6.31 25.30 31.73
CA SER A 198 -7.42 24.41 32.11
C SER A 198 -8.81 25.00 31.78
N SER A 199 -8.89 26.15 31.09
CA SER A 199 -10.16 26.78 30.72
C SER A 199 -10.84 26.04 29.55
N SER A 200 -12.17 26.00 29.57
CA SER A 200 -13.01 25.48 28.49
C SER A 200 -12.74 26.17 27.15
N TYR A 201 -12.32 27.44 27.15
CA TYR A 201 -12.07 28.21 25.95
C TYR A 201 -10.69 27.96 25.32
N VAL A 202 -9.80 27.18 25.93
CA VAL A 202 -8.43 26.92 25.41
C VAL A 202 -8.44 26.34 24.00
N ASN A 203 -9.38 25.45 23.67
CA ASN A 203 -9.48 24.89 22.32
C ASN A 203 -10.00 25.92 21.30
N GLN A 204 -10.87 26.85 21.70
CA GLN A 204 -11.33 27.96 20.86
C GLN A 204 -10.20 28.98 20.61
N ALA A 205 -9.39 29.26 21.62
CA ALA A 205 -8.20 30.09 21.50
C ALA A 205 -7.14 29.46 20.58
N LYS A 206 -6.88 28.15 20.73
CA LYS A 206 -5.97 27.39 19.84
C LYS A 206 -6.48 27.35 18.39
N TYR A 207 -7.78 27.10 18.19
CA TYR A 207 -8.43 27.17 16.88
C TYR A 207 -8.20 28.52 16.20
N ARG A 208 -8.49 29.63 16.91
CA ARG A 208 -8.33 30.99 16.40
C ARG A 208 -6.87 31.35 16.11
N LEU A 209 -5.95 31.01 17.02
CA LEU A 209 -4.51 31.21 16.88
C LEU A 209 -3.93 30.46 15.67
N ASN A 210 -4.37 29.21 15.47
CA ASN A 210 -3.92 28.39 14.37
C ASN A 210 -4.50 28.85 13.02
N ILE A 211 -5.70 29.41 12.98
CA ILE A 211 -6.19 30.13 11.79
C ILE A 211 -5.29 31.32 11.46
N LEU A 212 -4.99 32.20 12.42
CA LEU A 212 -4.14 33.38 12.19
C LEU A 212 -2.77 33.00 11.64
N LYS A 213 -2.10 32.02 12.27
CA LYS A 213 -0.81 31.48 11.80
C LYS A 213 -0.93 30.83 10.43
N GLY A 214 -1.97 30.02 10.21
CA GLY A 214 -2.23 29.34 8.95
C GLY A 214 -2.38 30.29 7.77
N GLU A 215 -3.24 31.30 7.92
CA GLU A 215 -3.49 32.34 6.89
C GLU A 215 -2.23 33.20 6.65
N ARG A 216 -1.47 33.53 7.71
CA ARG A 216 -0.20 34.26 7.60
C ARG A 216 0.87 33.47 6.84
N TYR A 217 0.94 32.16 7.02
CA TYR A 217 1.85 31.30 6.25
C TYR A 217 1.33 31.04 4.84
N PHE A 218 0.01 31.06 4.61
CA PHE A 218 -0.56 30.95 3.27
C PHE A 218 -0.24 32.20 2.42
N SER A 219 -0.45 33.40 2.95
CA SER A 219 -0.17 34.66 2.25
C SER A 219 1.33 34.91 1.99
N THR A 220 2.21 34.25 2.75
CA THR A 220 3.67 34.24 2.53
C THR A 220 4.15 33.03 1.71
N ASN A 221 3.25 32.29 1.06
CA ASN A 221 3.50 31.10 0.23
C ASN A 221 4.20 29.92 0.95
N ASN A 222 4.26 29.94 2.29
CA ASN A 222 4.80 28.83 3.08
C ASN A 222 3.70 27.77 3.33
N TYR A 223 3.32 27.08 2.25
CA TYR A 223 2.22 26.11 2.25
C TYR A 223 2.44 24.93 3.21
N THR A 224 3.69 24.60 3.55
CA THR A 224 4.03 23.56 4.54
C THR A 224 3.58 23.96 5.95
N LEU A 225 3.93 25.17 6.40
CA LEU A 225 3.48 25.67 7.70
C LEU A 225 2.00 26.04 7.69
N ALA A 226 1.49 26.61 6.59
CA ALA A 226 0.06 26.88 6.42
C ALA A 226 -0.78 25.61 6.57
N TYR A 227 -0.37 24.51 5.92
CA TYR A 227 -1.01 23.19 6.07
C TYR A 227 -1.00 22.70 7.52
N SER A 228 0.14 22.82 8.23
CA SER A 228 0.25 22.39 9.62
C SER A 228 -0.77 23.13 10.50
N TYR A 229 -0.72 24.46 10.50
CA TYR A 229 -1.58 25.27 11.37
C TYR A 229 -3.06 25.18 10.98
N LEU A 230 -3.42 25.20 9.68
CA LEU A 230 -4.82 25.05 9.26
C LEU A 230 -5.36 23.65 9.57
N LYS A 231 -4.56 22.58 9.43
CA LYS A 231 -4.95 21.23 9.85
C LYS A 231 -5.17 21.17 11.37
N ASP A 232 -4.27 21.74 12.16
CA ASP A 232 -4.39 21.74 13.61
C ASP A 232 -5.57 22.60 14.10
N ALA A 233 -5.91 23.69 13.41
CA ALA A 233 -7.17 24.39 13.63
C ALA A 233 -8.37 23.46 13.36
N ASN A 234 -8.40 22.80 12.20
CA ASN A 234 -9.48 21.90 11.81
C ASN A 234 -9.67 20.72 12.79
N ASN A 235 -8.63 20.32 13.52
CA ASN A 235 -8.69 19.30 14.57
C ASN A 235 -9.39 19.79 15.86
N PHE A 236 -9.40 21.10 16.15
CA PHE A 236 -10.13 21.68 17.29
C PHE A 236 -11.59 22.00 16.97
N GLN A 237 -11.85 22.49 15.75
CA GLN A 237 -13.17 22.79 15.22
C GLN A 237 -13.10 22.81 13.68
N THR A 238 -14.10 22.26 12.99
CA THR A 238 -14.17 22.25 11.52
C THR A 238 -14.05 23.66 10.94
N LEU A 239 -13.12 23.85 10.00
CA LEU A 239 -12.92 25.14 9.34
C LEU A 239 -14.10 25.51 8.44
N SER A 240 -14.33 26.82 8.29
CA SER A 240 -15.29 27.40 7.37
C SER A 240 -14.72 28.68 6.72
N GLY A 241 -15.30 29.12 5.60
CA GLY A 241 -14.84 30.30 4.87
C GLY A 241 -13.45 30.14 4.24
N LEU A 242 -12.70 31.25 4.16
CA LEU A 242 -11.38 31.30 3.50
C LEU A 242 -10.37 30.25 4.05
N PRO A 243 -10.19 30.05 5.36
CA PRO A 243 -9.27 29.03 5.88
C PRO A 243 -9.57 27.61 5.40
N ALA A 244 -10.86 27.26 5.22
CA ALA A 244 -11.25 25.96 4.65
C ALA A 244 -10.90 25.87 3.16
N GLN A 245 -11.10 26.94 2.40
CA GLN A 245 -10.74 27.03 0.98
C GLN A 245 -9.22 26.97 0.78
N HIS A 246 -8.44 27.66 1.61
CA HIS A 246 -6.98 27.62 1.60
C HIS A 246 -6.44 26.23 1.98
N LEU A 247 -6.97 25.60 3.04
CA LEU A 247 -6.59 24.22 3.38
C LEU A 247 -6.93 23.23 2.26
N LYS A 248 -8.09 23.40 1.59
CA LYS A 248 -8.43 22.61 0.41
C LYS A 248 -7.43 22.84 -0.72
N ALA A 249 -7.13 24.08 -1.07
CA ALA A 249 -6.20 24.43 -2.15
C ALA A 249 -4.78 23.84 -1.93
N ILE A 250 -4.29 23.84 -0.68
CA ILE A 250 -3.00 23.19 -0.35
C ILE A 250 -3.09 21.66 -0.54
N ASN A 251 -4.19 21.02 -0.13
CA ASN A 251 -4.38 19.58 -0.34
C ASN A 251 -4.48 19.23 -1.82
N ASP A 252 -5.31 19.95 -2.58
CA ASP A 252 -5.46 19.78 -4.04
C ASP A 252 -4.10 19.90 -4.75
N LYS A 253 -3.26 20.87 -4.37
CA LYS A 253 -1.90 21.07 -4.90
C LYS A 253 -0.96 19.92 -4.55
N LYS A 254 -1.02 19.41 -3.32
CA LYS A 254 -0.18 18.29 -2.86
C LYS A 254 -0.54 16.97 -3.54
N GLU A 255 -1.82 16.71 -3.77
CA GLU A 255 -2.28 15.56 -4.55
C GLU A 255 -1.84 15.68 -6.01
N PHE A 256 -1.98 16.88 -6.61
CA PHE A 256 -1.46 17.15 -7.95
C PHE A 256 0.04 16.89 -8.07
N ASP A 257 0.86 17.33 -7.11
CA ASP A 257 2.32 17.14 -7.15
C ASP A 257 2.74 15.65 -7.00
N ASP A 258 2.02 14.88 -6.18
CA ASP A 258 2.19 13.42 -6.03
C ASP A 258 1.71 12.63 -7.27
N VAL A 259 0.76 13.17 -8.04
CA VAL A 259 0.31 12.59 -9.31
C VAL A 259 1.23 12.96 -10.46
N ILE A 260 1.61 14.23 -10.62
CA ILE A 260 2.39 14.72 -11.76
C ILE A 260 3.83 14.18 -11.76
N SER A 261 4.35 13.81 -10.58
CA SER A 261 5.64 13.13 -10.43
C SER A 261 5.59 11.62 -10.70
N SER A 262 4.41 10.99 -10.67
CA SER A 262 4.25 9.54 -10.77
C SER A 262 4.49 8.97 -12.17
N SER A 263 5.00 7.74 -12.22
CA SER A 263 5.11 6.91 -13.44
C SER A 263 3.94 5.92 -13.61
N ASP A 264 3.05 5.80 -12.63
CA ASP A 264 1.85 4.94 -12.72
C ASP A 264 0.80 5.61 -13.61
N VAL A 265 0.65 5.08 -14.83
CA VAL A 265 -0.33 5.50 -15.84
C VAL A 265 -1.75 5.54 -15.27
N GLU A 266 -2.13 4.55 -14.46
CA GLU A 266 -3.50 4.44 -13.93
C GLU A 266 -3.72 5.30 -12.69
N LYS A 267 -2.68 5.62 -11.91
CA LYS A 267 -2.76 6.71 -10.91
C LYS A 267 -3.07 8.04 -11.59
N VAL A 268 -2.32 8.37 -12.65
CA VAL A 268 -2.51 9.62 -13.41
C VAL A 268 -3.88 9.63 -14.12
N ARG A 269 -4.31 8.50 -14.72
CA ARG A 269 -5.61 8.38 -15.38
C ARG A 269 -6.79 8.51 -14.40
N ARG A 270 -6.72 7.87 -13.22
CA ARG A 270 -7.76 8.00 -12.18
C ARG A 270 -7.90 9.45 -11.68
N TYR A 271 -6.78 10.14 -11.45
CA TYR A 271 -6.80 11.55 -11.04
C TYR A 271 -7.31 12.47 -12.16
N LEU A 272 -6.89 12.26 -13.42
CA LEU A 272 -7.44 13.04 -14.55
C LEU A 272 -8.96 12.92 -14.64
N ASN A 273 -9.50 11.73 -14.39
CA ASN A 273 -10.93 11.45 -14.44
C ASN A 273 -11.74 12.02 -13.26
N SER A 274 -11.11 12.47 -12.16
CA SER A 274 -11.80 13.17 -11.07
C SER A 274 -11.83 14.69 -11.22
N LEU A 275 -11.05 15.24 -12.16
CA LEU A 275 -10.97 16.67 -12.43
C LEU A 275 -12.03 17.13 -13.46
N SER A 276 -12.63 18.30 -13.23
CA SER A 276 -13.36 19.01 -14.29
C SER A 276 -12.41 19.59 -15.33
N ILE A 277 -12.87 19.74 -16.57
CA ILE A 277 -12.10 20.37 -17.67
C ILE A 277 -11.69 21.82 -17.32
N SER A 278 -12.45 22.49 -16.45
CA SER A 278 -12.18 23.82 -15.92
C SER A 278 -11.13 23.87 -14.80
N ASN A 279 -10.67 22.72 -14.28
CA ASN A 279 -9.70 22.68 -13.19
C ASN A 279 -8.28 23.01 -13.71
N PRO A 280 -7.50 23.87 -13.04
CA PRO A 280 -6.16 24.26 -13.50
C PRO A 280 -5.19 23.07 -13.65
N TYR A 281 -5.40 21.97 -12.93
CA TYR A 281 -4.58 20.76 -13.01
C TYR A 281 -4.96 19.82 -14.16
N TYR A 282 -6.14 19.98 -14.77
CA TYR A 282 -6.65 19.07 -15.80
C TYR A 282 -5.71 18.95 -17.00
N ASN A 283 -5.30 20.09 -17.59
CA ASN A 283 -4.41 20.09 -18.76
C ASN A 283 -3.01 19.53 -18.43
N PRO A 284 -2.30 19.97 -17.36
CA PRO A 284 -1.03 19.35 -16.95
C PRO A 284 -1.11 17.84 -16.69
N THR A 285 -2.15 17.36 -15.99
CA THR A 285 -2.34 15.92 -15.76
C THR A 285 -2.61 15.16 -17.08
N SER A 286 -3.39 15.73 -17.99
CA SER A 286 -3.59 15.17 -19.34
C SER A 286 -2.27 15.07 -20.10
N ASN A 287 -1.43 16.11 -20.03
CA ASN A 287 -0.13 16.13 -20.70
C ASN A 287 0.85 15.10 -20.11
N ARG A 288 0.82 14.90 -18.79
CA ARG A 288 1.57 13.81 -18.12
C ARG A 288 1.10 12.43 -18.58
N LEU A 289 -0.22 12.20 -18.68
CA LEU A 289 -0.77 10.94 -19.17
C LEU A 289 -0.36 10.69 -20.62
N ALA A 290 -0.45 11.71 -21.48
CA ALA A 290 -0.01 11.65 -22.87
C ALA A 290 1.48 11.27 -23.00
N ALA A 291 2.35 11.88 -22.19
CA ALA A 291 3.78 11.60 -22.17
C ALA A 291 4.08 10.17 -21.70
N LEU A 292 3.42 9.68 -20.65
CA LEU A 292 3.57 8.30 -20.17
C LEU A 292 3.07 7.27 -21.19
N LEU A 293 1.89 7.48 -21.79
CA LEU A 293 1.36 6.61 -22.84
C LEU A 293 2.27 6.60 -24.07
N GLY A 294 2.75 7.77 -24.50
CA GLY A 294 3.73 7.90 -25.59
C GLY A 294 5.03 7.13 -25.31
N ALA A 295 5.58 7.27 -24.10
CA ALA A 295 6.78 6.55 -23.67
C ALA A 295 6.58 5.02 -23.57
N SER A 296 5.35 4.55 -23.37
CA SER A 296 5.00 3.11 -23.32
C SER A 296 4.82 2.45 -24.70
N LEU A 297 4.84 3.22 -25.79
CA LEU A 297 4.67 2.68 -27.14
C LEU A 297 5.84 1.77 -27.54
N SER A 298 5.52 0.68 -28.23
CA SER A 298 6.46 -0.31 -28.75
C SER A 298 6.14 -0.68 -30.20
N THR A 299 7.00 -1.46 -30.86
CA THR A 299 6.78 -1.98 -32.22
C THR A 299 5.52 -2.84 -32.38
N TYR A 300 4.92 -3.29 -31.26
CA TYR A 300 3.65 -4.01 -31.22
C TYR A 300 2.43 -3.10 -31.00
N SER A 301 2.63 -1.83 -30.63
CA SER A 301 1.54 -0.90 -30.36
C SER A 301 0.74 -0.57 -31.63
N SER A 302 -0.59 -0.53 -31.48
CA SER A 302 -1.51 -0.22 -32.56
C SER A 302 -1.62 1.28 -32.82
N GLU A 303 -2.19 1.67 -33.96
CA GLU A 303 -2.52 3.07 -34.24
C GLU A 303 -3.55 3.64 -33.25
N TYR A 304 -4.41 2.79 -32.67
CA TYR A 304 -5.29 3.19 -31.57
C TYR A 304 -4.48 3.67 -30.35
N ASN A 305 -3.42 2.96 -29.94
CA ASN A 305 -2.58 3.37 -28.81
C ASN A 305 -1.81 4.68 -29.10
N MET A 306 -1.39 4.87 -30.35
CA MET A 306 -0.74 6.11 -30.80
C MET A 306 -1.72 7.30 -30.75
N ASN A 307 -2.97 7.08 -31.16
CA ASN A 307 -4.03 8.09 -31.12
C ASN A 307 -4.54 8.35 -29.70
N GLU A 308 -4.60 7.35 -28.82
CA GLU A 308 -4.89 7.51 -27.39
C GLU A 308 -3.88 8.46 -26.75
N ALA A 309 -2.58 8.18 -26.89
CA ALA A 309 -1.50 9.03 -26.38
C ALA A 309 -1.59 10.46 -26.92
N MET A 310 -1.93 10.64 -28.21
CA MET A 310 -2.10 11.96 -28.82
C MET A 310 -3.33 12.70 -28.29
N SER A 311 -4.44 12.01 -28.00
CA SER A 311 -5.70 12.63 -27.56
C SER A 311 -5.58 13.35 -26.21
N TYR A 312 -4.67 12.90 -25.35
CA TYR A 312 -4.39 13.52 -24.06
C TYR A 312 -3.42 14.71 -24.15
N ALA A 313 -2.68 14.91 -25.26
CA ALA A 313 -1.72 15.99 -25.42
C ALA A 313 -2.39 17.34 -25.75
N LYS A 314 -2.44 18.26 -24.78
CA LYS A 314 -3.13 19.56 -24.89
C LYS A 314 -2.22 20.70 -25.32
N ASP A 315 -0.99 20.77 -24.79
CA ASP A 315 0.03 21.72 -25.24
C ASP A 315 0.87 21.18 -26.41
N ASP A 316 1.57 22.06 -27.12
CA ASP A 316 2.28 21.70 -28.35
C ASP A 316 3.62 21.00 -28.09
N ASP A 317 4.27 21.26 -26.95
CA ASP A 317 5.48 20.54 -26.52
C ASP A 317 5.17 19.06 -26.25
N THR A 318 4.06 18.77 -25.58
CA THR A 318 3.60 17.40 -25.33
C THR A 318 3.17 16.72 -26.64
N LYS A 319 2.47 17.44 -27.54
CA LYS A 319 2.16 16.90 -28.88
C LYS A 319 3.45 16.59 -29.65
N ALA A 320 4.48 17.42 -29.56
CA ALA A 320 5.77 17.19 -30.19
C ALA A 320 6.51 15.99 -29.56
N LEU A 321 6.48 15.85 -28.23
CA LEU A 321 7.04 14.71 -27.51
C LEU A 321 6.37 13.39 -27.90
N VAL A 322 5.03 13.33 -27.89
CA VAL A 322 4.28 12.13 -28.31
C VAL A 322 4.50 11.82 -29.79
N LYS A 323 4.56 12.83 -30.67
CA LYS A 323 4.96 12.63 -32.09
C LYS A 323 6.36 12.03 -32.22
N ARG A 324 7.34 12.41 -31.39
CA ARG A 324 8.69 11.81 -31.40
C ARG A 324 8.65 10.32 -31.02
N TYR A 325 7.90 9.94 -30.00
CA TYR A 325 7.71 8.52 -29.64
C TYR A 325 7.04 7.72 -30.76
N ILE A 326 5.93 8.22 -31.32
CA ILE A 326 5.21 7.58 -32.43
C ILE A 326 6.11 7.42 -33.66
N ASN A 327 6.85 8.47 -34.04
CA ASN A 327 7.74 8.43 -35.21
C ASN A 327 8.88 7.43 -35.02
N LYS A 328 9.47 7.35 -33.82
CA LYS A 328 10.46 6.30 -33.50
C LYS A 328 9.87 4.90 -33.68
N VAL A 329 8.72 4.63 -33.08
CA VAL A 329 8.06 3.31 -33.17
C VAL A 329 7.68 2.94 -34.60
N LYS A 330 7.18 3.90 -35.40
CA LYS A 330 6.88 3.67 -36.83
C LYS A 330 8.18 3.40 -37.64
N SER A 331 9.28 4.09 -37.33
CA SER A 331 10.61 3.85 -37.93
C SER A 331 11.17 2.47 -37.57
N ASP A 332 11.17 2.12 -36.28
CA ASP A 332 11.66 0.83 -35.79
C ASP A 332 10.88 -0.34 -36.43
N LYS A 333 9.54 -0.22 -36.53
CA LYS A 333 8.70 -1.20 -37.23
C LYS A 333 9.05 -1.33 -38.71
N ALA A 334 9.19 -0.22 -39.43
CA ALA A 334 9.58 -0.22 -40.84
C ALA A 334 10.96 -0.85 -41.07
N TYR A 335 11.92 -0.62 -40.17
CA TYR A 335 13.23 -1.26 -40.19
C TYR A 335 13.12 -2.79 -40.05
N TYR A 336 12.37 -3.29 -39.06
CA TYR A 336 12.19 -4.74 -38.89
C TYR A 336 11.46 -5.40 -40.08
N GLU A 337 10.45 -4.73 -40.66
CA GLU A 337 9.80 -5.20 -41.87
C GLU A 337 10.74 -5.23 -43.09
N HIS A 338 11.62 -4.23 -43.23
CA HIS A 338 12.66 -4.22 -44.26
C HIS A 338 13.66 -5.36 -44.07
N GLN A 339 14.18 -5.56 -42.85
CA GLN A 339 15.10 -6.67 -42.56
C GLN A 339 14.47 -8.04 -42.84
N ARG A 340 13.18 -8.24 -42.51
CA ARG A 340 12.43 -9.46 -42.88
C ARG A 340 12.31 -9.63 -44.39
N LYS A 341 12.05 -8.57 -45.15
CA LYS A 341 12.00 -8.60 -46.62
C LYS A 341 13.37 -8.94 -47.23
N VAL A 342 14.46 -8.34 -46.74
CA VAL A 342 15.83 -8.64 -47.18
C VAL A 342 16.22 -10.08 -46.85
N ALA A 343 15.92 -10.56 -45.64
CA ALA A 343 16.19 -11.94 -45.25
C ALA A 343 15.40 -12.95 -46.11
N ALA A 344 14.12 -12.70 -46.36
CA ALA A 344 13.29 -13.51 -47.25
C ALA A 344 13.81 -13.52 -48.69
N HIS A 345 14.25 -12.37 -49.21
CA HIS A 345 14.82 -12.27 -50.56
C HIS A 345 16.16 -13.02 -50.69
N LYS A 346 17.05 -12.90 -49.70
CA LYS A 346 18.31 -13.68 -49.64
C LYS A 346 18.04 -15.18 -49.54
N ALA A 347 17.07 -15.59 -48.73
CA ALA A 347 16.67 -16.99 -48.61
C ALA A 347 16.01 -17.53 -49.90
N TRP A 348 15.25 -16.70 -50.61
CA TRP A 348 14.67 -17.04 -51.92
C TRP A 348 15.77 -17.27 -52.97
N TRP A 349 16.71 -16.33 -53.11
CA TRP A 349 17.84 -16.47 -54.06
C TRP A 349 18.70 -17.71 -53.79
N ARG A 350 19.12 -17.92 -52.54
CA ARG A 350 19.91 -19.09 -52.13
C ARG A 350 19.18 -20.42 -52.43
N ASN A 351 17.86 -20.41 -52.45
CA ASN A 351 17.03 -21.58 -52.72
C ASN A 351 16.53 -21.64 -54.18
N ARG A 352 16.98 -20.74 -55.07
CA ARG A 352 16.50 -20.65 -56.48
C ARG A 352 17.61 -20.47 -57.51
N PHE A 353 18.81 -20.01 -57.14
CA PHE A 353 19.98 -20.02 -58.00
C PHE A 353 20.98 -21.04 -57.48
N MET A 354 21.10 -22.17 -58.18
CA MET A 354 22.00 -23.26 -57.82
C MET A 354 23.23 -23.22 -58.72
N VAL A 355 24.41 -23.28 -58.11
CA VAL A 355 25.68 -23.48 -58.82
C VAL A 355 25.99 -24.96 -58.78
N GLY A 356 26.44 -25.50 -59.91
CA GLY A 356 26.82 -26.90 -60.03
C GLY A 356 28.01 -27.10 -60.94
N TRP A 357 28.57 -28.30 -60.85
CA TRP A 357 29.67 -28.77 -61.67
C TRP A 357 29.19 -29.98 -62.47
N ASN A 358 29.30 -29.95 -63.79
CA ASN A 358 29.11 -31.12 -64.61
C ASN A 358 30.35 -32.01 -64.48
N VAL A 359 30.27 -33.02 -63.61
CA VAL A 359 31.40 -33.87 -63.20
C VAL A 359 31.97 -34.59 -64.40
N PHE A 360 31.09 -35.08 -65.29
CA PHE A 360 31.44 -35.42 -66.66
C PHE A 360 30.22 -35.24 -67.56
N HIS A 361 30.48 -34.99 -68.84
CA HIS A 361 29.64 -35.49 -69.93
C HIS A 361 30.47 -36.31 -70.90
N LEU A 362 29.78 -37.21 -71.59
CA LEU A 362 30.32 -38.09 -72.61
C LEU A 362 29.31 -38.11 -73.77
N ASP A 363 29.73 -37.80 -74.99
CA ASP A 363 28.95 -38.06 -76.21
C ASP A 363 29.78 -38.80 -77.28
N TYR A 364 29.08 -39.56 -78.12
CA TYR A 364 29.64 -40.40 -79.17
C TYR A 364 28.69 -40.48 -80.38
N LEU A 365 29.24 -40.45 -81.58
CA LEU A 365 28.67 -41.04 -82.80
C LEU A 365 29.82 -41.18 -83.81
N ASP A 366 29.77 -42.24 -84.63
CA ASP A 366 30.64 -42.50 -85.79
C ASP A 366 32.11 -42.14 -85.51
N ASP A 367 32.75 -42.99 -84.69
CA ASP A 367 34.14 -42.91 -84.20
C ASP A 367 34.52 -41.67 -83.37
N ILE A 368 33.70 -40.61 -83.33
CA ILE A 368 34.02 -39.37 -82.61
C ILE A 368 33.44 -39.39 -81.19
N MET A 369 34.31 -39.58 -80.21
CA MET A 369 34.03 -39.44 -78.78
C MET A 369 34.31 -38.00 -78.34
N ALA A 370 33.55 -37.47 -77.37
CA ALA A 370 34.04 -36.35 -76.58
C ALA A 370 33.78 -36.55 -75.09
N VAL A 371 34.78 -36.19 -74.29
CA VAL A 371 34.72 -36.20 -72.82
C VAL A 371 34.88 -34.78 -72.34
N GLY A 372 33.98 -34.32 -71.46
CA GLY A 372 33.96 -32.94 -71.01
C GLY A 372 33.48 -32.74 -69.58
N THR A 373 33.67 -31.54 -69.06
CA THR A 373 33.36 -31.14 -67.69
C THR A 373 33.26 -29.61 -67.59
N GLY A 374 32.54 -29.07 -66.60
CA GLY A 374 32.52 -27.62 -66.39
C GLY A 374 31.42 -27.10 -65.48
N LEU A 375 31.14 -25.80 -65.59
CA LEU A 375 30.19 -25.10 -64.72
C LEU A 375 28.77 -25.15 -65.28
N LYS A 376 27.81 -25.50 -64.42
CA LYS A 376 26.37 -25.41 -64.68
C LYS A 376 25.72 -24.49 -63.66
N PHE A 377 24.77 -23.70 -64.12
CA PHE A 377 23.89 -22.88 -63.31
C PHE A 377 22.45 -23.32 -63.57
N ARG A 378 21.65 -23.40 -62.50
CA ARG A 378 20.22 -23.65 -62.57
C ARG A 378 19.48 -22.53 -61.87
N PHE A 379 18.51 -21.95 -62.58
CA PHE A 379 17.51 -21.06 -62.02
C PHE A 379 16.20 -21.84 -61.85
N GLY A 380 15.88 -22.12 -60.59
CA GLY A 380 14.85 -23.05 -60.13
C GLY A 380 15.42 -24.15 -59.23
N ARG A 381 14.54 -24.90 -58.56
CA ARG A 381 14.84 -26.07 -57.74
C ARG A 381 14.58 -27.35 -58.52
N TRP A 382 15.24 -28.42 -58.13
CA TRP A 382 15.01 -29.77 -58.64
C TRP A 382 13.53 -30.24 -58.59
N ASP A 383 12.72 -29.70 -57.67
CA ASP A 383 11.29 -30.00 -57.56
C ASP A 383 10.36 -28.96 -58.20
N ASP A 384 10.86 -27.81 -58.66
CA ASP A 384 10.04 -26.82 -59.40
C ASP A 384 9.61 -27.38 -60.78
N PRO A 385 8.43 -27.01 -61.33
CA PRO A 385 7.94 -27.56 -62.60
C PRO A 385 8.81 -27.23 -63.82
N VAL A 386 9.45 -26.06 -63.84
CA VAL A 386 10.33 -25.60 -64.91
C VAL A 386 11.62 -25.07 -64.29
N ASN A 387 12.75 -25.39 -64.91
CA ASN A 387 14.08 -24.89 -64.57
C ASN A 387 14.72 -24.30 -65.84
N LEU A 388 15.33 -23.12 -65.72
CA LEU A 388 16.28 -22.61 -66.71
C LEU A 388 17.68 -23.07 -66.30
N LEU A 389 18.46 -23.58 -67.25
CA LEU A 389 19.85 -23.95 -67.06
C LEU A 389 20.74 -23.21 -68.06
N PHE A 390 21.95 -22.89 -67.63
CA PHE A 390 23.01 -22.42 -68.51
C PHE A 390 24.37 -22.85 -67.98
N GLY A 391 25.45 -22.72 -68.74
CA GLY A 391 26.77 -23.15 -68.28
C GLY A 391 27.93 -22.73 -69.18
N ALA A 392 29.11 -23.24 -68.83
CA ALA A 392 30.31 -23.23 -69.66
C ALA A 392 31.04 -24.56 -69.44
N GLU A 393 31.09 -25.38 -70.48
CA GLU A 393 31.57 -26.77 -70.44
C GLU A 393 32.77 -26.93 -71.36
N TYR A 394 33.90 -27.36 -70.81
CA TYR A 394 35.06 -27.76 -71.61
C TYR A 394 34.79 -29.16 -72.17
N SER A 395 35.00 -29.33 -73.48
CA SER A 395 34.94 -30.63 -74.16
C SER A 395 36.26 -30.93 -74.86
N TYR A 396 36.79 -32.12 -74.65
CA TYR A 396 37.86 -32.69 -75.46
C TYR A 396 37.25 -33.67 -76.46
N LEU A 397 37.31 -33.31 -77.74
CA LEU A 397 36.83 -34.12 -78.86
C LEU A 397 37.97 -34.96 -79.41
N MET A 398 37.71 -36.25 -79.59
CA MET A 398 38.65 -37.29 -79.99
C MET A 398 38.05 -38.11 -81.14
N TYR A 399 38.89 -38.52 -82.08
CA TYR A 399 38.58 -39.57 -83.03
C TYR A 399 39.20 -40.87 -82.53
N LEU A 400 38.41 -41.94 -82.52
CA LEU A 400 38.81 -43.28 -82.13
C LEU A 400 38.92 -44.13 -83.40
N ASP A 401 40.15 -44.39 -83.85
CA ASP A 401 40.36 -45.28 -85.00
C ASP A 401 39.85 -46.69 -84.65
N SER A 402 38.80 -47.12 -85.36
CA SER A 402 38.10 -48.38 -85.12
C SER A 402 38.59 -49.54 -86.00
N ASP A 403 39.42 -49.26 -87.01
CA ASP A 403 40.05 -50.25 -87.91
C ASP A 403 41.52 -50.56 -87.52
N ALA A 404 41.96 -50.14 -86.32
CA ALA A 404 43.30 -50.38 -85.79
C ALA A 404 43.62 -51.87 -85.59
N ASP A 405 44.33 -52.45 -86.56
CA ASP A 405 44.60 -53.88 -86.68
C ASP A 405 45.51 -54.44 -85.56
N TYR A 406 45.34 -55.71 -85.18
CA TYR A 406 45.76 -56.26 -83.87
C TYR A 406 47.28 -56.55 -83.72
N TYR A 407 48.14 -55.87 -84.49
CA TYR A 407 49.58 -56.19 -84.63
C TYR A 407 50.50 -54.97 -84.52
N TRP A 408 50.81 -54.63 -83.26
CA TRP A 408 51.89 -53.75 -82.77
C TRP A 408 51.66 -52.23 -82.82
N ASP A 409 51.90 -51.61 -81.65
CA ASP A 409 51.75 -50.19 -81.27
C ASP A 409 50.33 -49.61 -81.18
N ASP A 410 50.20 -48.57 -80.34
CA ASP A 410 48.96 -48.14 -79.68
C ASP A 410 47.79 -47.79 -80.60
N SER A 411 46.57 -48.17 -80.18
CA SER A 411 45.31 -47.69 -80.75
C SER A 411 45.22 -46.16 -80.65
N SER A 412 45.48 -45.45 -81.75
CA SER A 412 45.78 -44.02 -81.69
C SER A 412 44.50 -43.18 -81.47
N VAL A 413 44.44 -42.50 -80.33
CA VAL A 413 43.38 -41.53 -80.01
C VAL A 413 43.81 -40.18 -80.58
N LEU A 414 43.22 -39.77 -81.69
CA LEU A 414 43.57 -38.52 -82.36
C LEU A 414 42.72 -37.35 -81.81
N THR A 415 43.37 -36.28 -81.36
CA THR A 415 42.68 -35.02 -81.01
C THR A 415 41.92 -34.49 -82.23
N VAL A 416 40.62 -34.23 -82.08
CA VAL A 416 39.82 -33.49 -83.07
C VAL A 416 39.83 -32.00 -82.74
N ALA A 417 39.48 -31.65 -81.49
CA ALA A 417 39.47 -30.28 -80.99
C ALA A 417 39.36 -30.23 -79.45
N HIS A 418 39.80 -29.12 -78.85
CA HIS A 418 39.28 -28.67 -77.55
C HIS A 418 38.28 -27.53 -77.75
N ALA A 419 37.13 -27.65 -77.08
CA ALA A 419 36.01 -26.74 -77.19
C ALA A 419 35.58 -26.19 -75.82
N VAL A 420 34.96 -25.01 -75.82
CA VAL A 420 34.07 -24.58 -74.73
C VAL A 420 32.65 -24.47 -75.30
N GLU A 421 31.73 -25.22 -74.74
CA GLU A 421 30.30 -25.16 -75.06
C GLU A 421 29.56 -24.32 -74.01
N VAL A 422 28.74 -23.37 -74.46
CA VAL A 422 27.84 -22.56 -73.63
C VAL A 422 26.41 -23.06 -73.88
N PRO A 423 25.94 -24.08 -73.14
CA PRO A 423 24.55 -24.50 -73.20
C PRO A 423 23.64 -23.48 -72.50
N VAL A 424 22.46 -23.24 -73.07
CA VAL A 424 21.34 -22.50 -72.46
C VAL A 424 20.05 -23.26 -72.77
N GLY A 425 19.29 -23.67 -71.75
CA GLY A 425 18.18 -24.60 -71.95
C GLY A 425 17.12 -24.62 -70.87
N LEU A 426 15.98 -25.24 -71.18
CA LEU A 426 14.88 -25.46 -70.25
C LEU A 426 14.75 -26.94 -69.90
N ARG A 427 14.49 -27.25 -68.63
CA ARG A 427 14.08 -28.57 -68.14
C ARG A 427 12.68 -28.48 -67.52
N PHE A 428 11.80 -29.39 -67.94
CA PHE A 428 10.42 -29.53 -67.50
C PHE A 428 10.29 -30.80 -66.66
N ASN A 429 10.03 -30.63 -65.37
CA ASN A 429 9.93 -31.68 -64.38
C ASN A 429 8.52 -32.28 -64.38
N LEU A 430 8.38 -33.50 -64.92
CA LEU A 430 7.07 -34.10 -65.20
C LEU A 430 6.46 -34.81 -63.98
N PHE A 431 7.15 -35.83 -63.45
CA PHE A 431 6.64 -36.67 -62.37
C PHE A 431 7.76 -37.12 -61.40
N LYS A 432 7.40 -37.55 -60.20
CA LYS A 432 8.36 -38.10 -59.22
C LYS A 432 8.77 -39.51 -59.62
N THR A 433 10.04 -39.84 -59.44
CA THR A 433 10.58 -41.20 -59.65
C THR A 433 11.06 -41.86 -58.35
N GLY A 434 11.07 -41.09 -57.25
CA GLY A 434 11.43 -41.53 -55.91
C GLY A 434 11.16 -40.41 -54.90
N THR A 435 11.56 -40.62 -53.65
CA THR A 435 11.36 -39.65 -52.56
C THR A 435 12.03 -38.30 -52.83
N TYR A 436 13.19 -38.31 -53.49
CA TYR A 436 14.06 -37.15 -53.72
C TYR A 436 14.43 -36.93 -55.19
N SER A 437 13.67 -37.51 -56.13
CA SER A 437 13.95 -37.43 -57.57
C SER A 437 12.70 -37.21 -58.42
N LYS A 438 12.85 -36.46 -59.52
CA LYS A 438 11.86 -36.27 -60.58
C LYS A 438 12.43 -36.69 -61.93
N PHE A 439 11.57 -37.22 -62.81
CA PHE A 439 11.87 -37.33 -64.23
C PHE A 439 11.67 -35.96 -64.90
N TYR A 440 12.62 -35.56 -65.75
CA TYR A 440 12.49 -34.39 -66.59
C TYR A 440 12.68 -34.73 -68.07
N ILE A 441 12.04 -33.91 -68.90
CA ILE A 441 12.43 -33.70 -70.30
C ILE A 441 12.97 -32.27 -70.42
N GLY A 442 13.76 -31.97 -71.44
CA GLY A 442 14.26 -30.63 -71.66
C GLY A 442 14.94 -30.48 -73.00
N CYS A 443 15.44 -29.27 -73.25
CA CYS A 443 16.20 -28.95 -74.45
C CYS A 443 17.18 -27.80 -74.15
N ASN A 444 18.44 -27.93 -74.56
CA ASN A 444 19.39 -26.81 -74.60
C ASN A 444 19.60 -26.36 -76.06
N ALA A 445 19.96 -25.09 -76.25
CA ALA A 445 20.77 -24.67 -77.38
C ALA A 445 22.20 -24.50 -76.86
N ALA A 446 23.19 -25.11 -77.52
CA ALA A 446 24.59 -25.06 -77.10
C ALA A 446 25.45 -24.35 -78.17
N PHE A 447 26.10 -23.26 -77.73
CA PHE A 447 27.01 -22.44 -78.52
C PHE A 447 28.43 -22.92 -78.26
N GLY A 448 29.03 -23.66 -79.19
CA GLY A 448 30.38 -24.19 -79.06
C GLY A 448 31.44 -23.24 -79.64
N PHE A 449 32.59 -23.19 -78.98
CA PHE A 449 33.76 -22.42 -79.39
C PHE A 449 34.99 -23.34 -79.42
N ASN A 450 35.38 -23.79 -80.61
CA ASN A 450 36.57 -24.62 -80.80
C ASN A 450 37.81 -23.71 -80.84
N PHE A 451 38.71 -23.89 -79.86
CA PHE A 451 39.88 -23.03 -79.65
C PHE A 451 41.21 -23.73 -79.97
N SER A 452 41.14 -25.00 -80.36
CA SER A 452 42.24 -25.78 -80.95
C SER A 452 41.66 -26.78 -81.96
N GLU A 453 42.54 -27.30 -82.81
CA GLU A 453 42.22 -28.07 -84.00
C GLU A 453 43.30 -29.14 -84.15
N GLY A 454 42.90 -30.40 -84.36
CA GLY A 454 43.81 -31.52 -84.54
C GLY A 454 44.57 -31.47 -85.86
N GLU A 455 45.77 -32.07 -85.89
CA GLU A 455 46.65 -32.07 -87.08
C GLU A 455 45.98 -32.60 -88.36
N TYR A 456 45.07 -33.57 -88.20
CA TYR A 456 44.35 -34.22 -89.30
C TYR A 456 42.91 -33.71 -89.52
N PHE A 457 42.44 -32.73 -88.73
CA PHE A 457 41.02 -32.35 -88.69
C PHE A 457 40.76 -30.90 -89.10
N GLY A 458 39.62 -30.68 -89.75
CA GLY A 458 39.14 -29.35 -90.15
C GLY A 458 37.88 -28.96 -89.39
N VAL A 459 37.98 -28.30 -88.23
CA VAL A 459 36.87 -27.93 -87.35
C VAL A 459 36.44 -26.45 -87.47
N ASN A 460 35.15 -26.18 -87.33
CA ASN A 460 34.62 -24.81 -87.32
C ASN A 460 34.94 -24.14 -85.98
N LYS A 461 35.39 -22.88 -86.00
CA LYS A 461 35.71 -22.12 -84.77
C LYS A 461 34.51 -21.87 -83.85
N GLN A 462 33.32 -21.87 -84.43
CA GLN A 462 32.04 -21.72 -83.73
C GLN A 462 31.09 -22.81 -84.22
N THR A 463 30.32 -23.38 -83.30
CA THR A 463 29.28 -24.38 -83.60
C THR A 463 28.00 -23.98 -82.87
N LEU A 464 26.85 -24.41 -83.41
CA LEU A 464 25.56 -24.21 -82.77
C LEU A 464 24.75 -25.49 -82.89
N SER A 465 24.32 -26.02 -81.75
CA SER A 465 23.54 -27.27 -81.67
C SER A 465 22.31 -27.13 -80.78
N ILE A 466 21.38 -28.07 -80.97
CA ILE A 466 20.21 -28.26 -80.12
C ILE A 466 20.35 -29.62 -79.43
N GLU A 467 20.06 -29.66 -78.14
CA GLU A 467 20.27 -30.81 -77.26
C GLU A 467 18.97 -31.20 -76.53
N PRO A 468 18.01 -31.91 -77.16
CA PRO A 468 16.92 -32.55 -76.43
C PRO A 468 17.50 -33.55 -75.42
N GLN A 469 17.03 -33.47 -74.19
CA GLN A 469 17.57 -34.19 -73.04
C GLN A 469 16.45 -34.80 -72.19
N VAL A 470 16.68 -36.00 -71.67
CA VAL A 470 15.79 -36.69 -70.74
C VAL A 470 16.58 -37.24 -69.57
N GLY A 471 16.01 -37.28 -68.37
CA GLY A 471 16.78 -37.72 -67.20
C GLY A 471 16.07 -37.58 -65.87
N PHE A 472 16.87 -37.64 -64.80
CA PHE A 472 16.41 -37.57 -63.43
C PHE A 472 17.10 -36.41 -62.70
N ALA A 473 16.29 -35.51 -62.13
CA ALA A 473 16.76 -34.41 -61.32
C ALA A 473 16.50 -34.68 -59.83
N SER A 474 17.49 -34.37 -58.99
CA SER A 474 17.41 -34.49 -57.53
C SER A 474 17.98 -33.24 -56.84
N LYS A 475 17.93 -33.20 -55.50
CA LYS A 475 18.38 -32.05 -54.71
C LYS A 475 19.80 -31.56 -55.08
N ASN A 476 20.74 -32.48 -55.28
CA ASN A 476 22.15 -32.15 -55.51
C ASN A 476 22.75 -32.87 -56.75
N LEU A 477 21.99 -33.68 -57.48
CA LEU A 477 22.48 -34.53 -58.57
C LEU A 477 21.46 -34.59 -59.71
N ASP A 478 21.86 -34.20 -60.91
CA ASP A 478 21.14 -34.47 -62.16
C ASP A 478 21.92 -35.46 -63.01
N PHE A 479 21.25 -36.53 -63.42
CA PHE A 479 21.71 -37.40 -64.50
C PHE A 479 20.80 -37.22 -65.71
N GLY A 480 21.38 -37.23 -66.91
CA GLY A 480 20.60 -37.21 -68.14
C GLY A 480 21.30 -37.83 -69.34
N ILE A 481 20.48 -38.21 -70.31
CA ILE A 481 20.88 -38.59 -71.67
C ILE A 481 20.43 -37.45 -72.59
N TYR A 482 21.28 -37.06 -73.54
CA TYR A 482 21.03 -36.00 -74.50
C TYR A 482 21.34 -36.45 -75.93
N TYR A 483 20.67 -35.80 -76.87
CA TYR A 483 20.89 -35.97 -78.30
C TYR A 483 21.32 -34.63 -78.88
N LYS A 484 22.62 -34.43 -79.10
CA LYS A 484 23.15 -33.20 -79.69
C LYS A 484 22.98 -33.28 -81.21
N LYS A 485 22.28 -32.31 -81.82
CA LYS A 485 22.25 -32.11 -83.27
C LYS A 485 22.71 -30.71 -83.60
N TYR A 486 23.77 -30.58 -84.39
CA TYR A 486 24.25 -29.31 -84.91
C TYR A 486 23.25 -28.73 -85.92
N LEU A 487 23.19 -27.40 -86.00
CA LEU A 487 22.44 -26.72 -87.05
C LEU A 487 23.20 -26.78 -88.37
N LYS A 488 22.45 -26.75 -89.47
CA LYS A 488 23.01 -26.74 -90.82
C LYS A 488 24.04 -25.60 -90.97
N ASP A 489 25.17 -25.91 -91.59
CA ASP A 489 26.28 -24.98 -91.83
C ASP A 489 26.91 -24.42 -90.52
N GLN A 490 26.64 -25.06 -89.37
CA GLN A 490 27.18 -24.74 -88.01
C GLN A 490 27.66 -26.01 -87.27
N GLY A 491 28.01 -27.07 -88.02
CA GLY A 491 28.50 -28.35 -87.52
C GLY A 491 29.92 -28.32 -86.97
N LEU A 492 30.39 -29.46 -86.45
CA LEU A 492 31.75 -29.58 -85.92
C LEU A 492 32.82 -29.32 -86.98
N PHE A 493 32.66 -29.85 -88.20
CA PHE A 493 33.66 -29.79 -89.27
C PHE A 493 33.37 -28.74 -90.35
N LYS A 494 34.44 -28.21 -90.94
CA LYS A 494 34.46 -27.24 -92.05
C LYS A 494 34.01 -27.83 -93.39
N TYR A 495 34.28 -29.12 -93.61
CA TYR A 495 34.30 -29.74 -94.94
C TYR A 495 33.33 -30.92 -95.11
N THR A 496 32.65 -31.34 -94.04
CA THR A 496 31.65 -32.42 -94.04
C THR A 496 30.51 -32.08 -93.07
N ASN A 497 29.30 -32.54 -93.38
CA ASN A 497 28.13 -32.50 -92.49
C ASN A 497 27.75 -33.91 -91.97
N ASP A 498 28.56 -34.94 -92.23
CA ASP A 498 28.21 -36.34 -91.94
C ASP A 498 28.15 -36.59 -90.41
N TYR A 499 28.93 -35.83 -89.64
CA TYR A 499 29.00 -35.86 -88.18
C TYR A 499 28.15 -34.75 -87.52
N ASP A 500 26.92 -34.49 -88.01
CA ASP A 500 26.05 -33.43 -87.46
C ASP A 500 25.25 -33.84 -86.20
N GLN A 501 25.30 -35.10 -85.78
CA GLN A 501 24.50 -35.67 -84.68
C GLN A 501 25.39 -36.47 -83.73
N ARG A 502 25.14 -36.40 -82.41
CA ARG A 502 25.91 -37.10 -81.35
C ARG A 502 24.98 -37.48 -80.19
N ILE A 503 25.08 -38.70 -79.65
CA ILE A 503 24.29 -39.11 -78.46
C ILE A 503 25.20 -39.20 -77.23
N GLY A 504 24.72 -38.76 -76.07
CA GLY A 504 25.55 -38.70 -74.87
C GLY A 504 24.79 -38.74 -73.55
N CYS A 505 25.56 -38.74 -72.46
CA CYS A 505 25.05 -38.63 -71.10
C CYS A 505 25.90 -37.65 -70.26
N PHE A 506 25.32 -37.15 -69.17
CA PHE A 506 26.00 -36.25 -68.23
C PHE A 506 25.62 -36.52 -66.78
N PHE A 507 26.51 -36.08 -65.88
CA PHE A 507 26.31 -36.13 -64.43
C PHE A 507 26.66 -34.75 -63.83
N THR A 508 25.64 -33.97 -63.47
CA THR A 508 25.81 -32.63 -62.89
C THR A 508 25.52 -32.63 -61.40
N TRP A 509 26.52 -32.28 -60.59
CA TRP A 509 26.36 -32.09 -59.15
C TRP A 509 26.10 -30.62 -58.83
N PHE A 510 24.95 -30.31 -58.22
CA PHE A 510 24.58 -28.96 -57.76
C PHE A 510 24.79 -28.81 -56.25
N LEU A 511 25.09 -27.61 -55.78
CA LEU A 511 25.25 -27.24 -54.37
C LEU A 511 23.96 -26.62 -53.80
#